data_AF-A0A7V7VLC0-F1
#
_entry.id   AF-A0A7V7VLC0-F1
#
_cell.length_a   1.000
_cell.length_b   1.000
_cell.length_c   1.000
_cell.angle_alpha   90.00
_cell.angle_beta   90.00
_cell.angle_gamma   90.00
#
_symmetry.space_group_name_H-M   'P 1'
#
loop_
_entity.id
_entity.type
_entity.pdbx_description
1 polymer ?
#
loop_
_entity_poly.entity_id
_entity_poly.type
_entity_poly.pdbx_seq_one_letter_code
_entity_poly.pdbx_strand_id
1 'polypeptide(L)'
;MTAKGHMRQAFTLVEVLVAMTLGLLVMVLALSMLGRTRDESARSDEGVAAEREARAVLTQLTADLQSASFRPDSLFEQSHASWPGDRLGIFCLQPPDAQAAAARIGDLCAVHYYLKDVQISGKTLRCLMRGVRHSRDTFLAIRHNQVPALFTSSQCDEPIAFGVLAFEARPQSRNPVGQWQTWDPAMAQAPSSIAVRLVIARHQLAAKLPDAAAWDGCGATTELLGKAELATHNRHLEVYSALIRFGHPALTESGP
;
A
#
# COMPACT_ATOMS: atom_id res chain seq x y z
N MET A 1 60.11 -60.25 7.39
CA MET A 1 59.73 -59.28 6.33
C MET A 1 58.60 -59.90 5.51
N THR A 2 57.35 -59.59 5.84
CA THR A 2 56.16 -60.06 5.12
C THR A 2 55.71 -58.98 4.15
N ALA A 3 55.89 -59.23 2.84
CA ALA A 3 55.47 -58.33 1.79
C ALA A 3 53.93 -58.37 1.68
N LYS A 4 53.28 -57.26 2.05
CA LYS A 4 51.84 -57.05 1.90
C LYS A 4 51.54 -56.80 0.42
N GLY A 5 51.08 -57.85 -0.28
CA GLY A 5 50.60 -57.74 -1.66
C GLY A 5 49.43 -56.77 -1.74
N HIS A 6 49.62 -55.66 -2.47
CA HIS A 6 48.55 -54.73 -2.79
C HIS A 6 47.73 -55.30 -3.95
N MET A 7 46.55 -55.86 -3.65
CA MET A 7 45.57 -56.18 -4.69
C MET A 7 45.07 -54.87 -5.30
N ARG A 8 45.38 -54.63 -6.57
CA ARG A 8 44.72 -53.60 -7.38
C ARG A 8 43.34 -54.12 -7.76
N GLN A 9 42.31 -53.75 -7.02
CA GLN A 9 40.92 -53.94 -7.43
C GLN A 9 40.63 -52.97 -8.58
N ALA A 10 40.49 -53.50 -9.79
CA ALA A 10 40.03 -52.73 -10.94
C ALA A 10 38.50 -52.63 -10.85
N PHE A 11 37.98 -51.39 -10.80
CA PHE A 11 36.54 -51.15 -10.84
C PHE A 11 35.94 -51.64 -12.16
N THR A 12 34.78 -52.27 -12.07
CA THR A 12 34.05 -52.71 -13.24
C THR A 12 33.38 -51.52 -13.94
N LEU A 13 33.22 -51.60 -15.26
CA LEU A 13 32.58 -50.54 -16.05
C LEU A 13 31.16 -50.22 -15.56
N VAL A 14 30.46 -51.21 -15.00
CA VAL A 14 29.14 -51.06 -14.39
C VAL A 14 29.19 -50.21 -13.12
N GLU A 15 30.19 -50.41 -12.25
CA GLU A 15 30.35 -49.57 -11.04
C GLU A 15 30.63 -48.11 -11.40
N VAL A 16 31.42 -47.85 -12.43
CA VAL A 16 31.69 -46.49 -12.92
C VAL A 16 30.42 -45.82 -13.47
N LEU A 17 29.62 -46.55 -14.24
CA LEU A 17 28.35 -46.05 -14.77
C LEU A 17 27.31 -45.75 -13.67
N VAL A 18 27.22 -46.62 -12.66
CA VAL A 18 26.31 -46.43 -11.51
C VAL A 18 26.78 -45.26 -10.64
N ALA A 19 28.09 -45.11 -10.42
CA ALA A 19 28.63 -43.97 -9.68
C ALA A 19 28.39 -42.64 -10.41
N MET A 20 28.52 -42.61 -11.75
CA MET A 20 28.22 -41.42 -12.54
C MET A 20 26.75 -41.03 -12.50
N THR A 21 25.82 -41.99 -12.61
CA THR A 21 24.38 -41.68 -12.57
C THR A 21 23.94 -41.17 -11.21
N LEU A 22 24.42 -41.80 -10.12
CA LEU A 22 24.20 -41.31 -8.76
C LEU A 22 24.79 -39.92 -8.55
N GLY A 23 26.01 -39.67 -9.03
CA GLY A 23 26.64 -38.35 -8.97
C GLY A 23 25.83 -37.28 -9.71
N LEU A 24 25.34 -37.59 -10.91
CA LEU A 24 24.52 -36.67 -11.70
C LEU A 24 23.19 -36.36 -11.01
N LEU A 25 22.54 -37.37 -10.43
CA LEU A 25 21.27 -37.21 -9.72
C LEU A 25 21.43 -36.33 -8.47
N VAL A 26 22.49 -36.54 -7.69
CA VAL A 26 22.84 -35.70 -6.54
C VAL A 26 23.13 -34.26 -6.98
N MET A 27 23.82 -34.08 -8.10
CA MET A 27 24.15 -32.76 -8.64
C MET A 27 22.88 -32.00 -9.09
N VAL A 28 21.93 -32.68 -9.74
CA VAL A 28 20.63 -32.11 -10.12
C VAL A 28 19.80 -31.72 -8.88
N LEU A 29 19.79 -32.57 -7.84
CA LEU A 29 19.12 -32.27 -6.57
C LEU A 29 19.73 -31.04 -5.88
N ALA A 30 21.06 -30.95 -5.83
CA ALA A 30 21.77 -29.81 -5.24
C ALA A 30 21.48 -28.50 -6.00
N LEU A 31 21.49 -28.54 -7.34
CA LEU A 31 21.11 -27.40 -8.19
C LEU A 31 19.65 -26.98 -7.97
N SER A 32 18.75 -27.94 -7.82
CA SER A 32 17.32 -27.67 -7.55
C SER A 32 17.11 -27.03 -6.17
N MET A 33 17.88 -27.46 -5.16
CA MET A 33 17.83 -26.88 -3.82
C MET A 33 18.46 -25.48 -3.77
N LEU A 34 19.55 -25.24 -4.52
CA LEU A 34 20.14 -23.91 -4.66
C LEU A 34 19.19 -22.93 -5.36
N GLY A 35 18.43 -23.39 -6.36
CA GLY A 35 17.41 -22.57 -7.03
C GLY A 35 16.30 -22.15 -6.07
N ARG A 36 15.79 -23.08 -5.26
CA ARG A 36 14.72 -22.80 -4.29
C ARG A 36 15.14 -21.85 -3.16
N THR A 37 16.37 -21.98 -2.66
CA THR A 37 16.88 -21.10 -1.61
C THR A 37 17.11 -19.67 -2.10
N ARG A 38 17.48 -19.48 -3.38
CA ARG A 38 17.60 -18.15 -3.99
C ARG A 38 16.24 -17.47 -4.20
N ASP A 39 15.24 -18.24 -4.59
CA ASP A 39 13.87 -17.72 -4.74
C ASP A 39 13.25 -17.35 -3.38
N GLU A 40 13.57 -18.08 -2.31
CA GLU A 40 13.11 -17.77 -0.95
C GLU A 40 13.79 -16.53 -0.35
N SER A 41 15.10 -16.33 -0.58
CA SER A 41 15.81 -15.14 -0.08
C SER A 41 15.41 -13.86 -0.82
N ALA A 42 15.22 -13.93 -2.13
CA ALA A 42 14.64 -12.82 -2.90
C ALA A 42 13.23 -12.47 -2.39
N ARG A 43 12.45 -13.49 -2.00
CA ARG A 43 11.10 -13.32 -1.46
C ARG A 43 11.08 -12.67 -0.07
N SER A 44 12.09 -12.92 0.78
CA SER A 44 12.19 -12.24 2.08
C SER A 44 12.59 -10.77 1.94
N ASP A 45 13.52 -10.44 1.04
CA ASP A 45 13.98 -9.06 0.85
C ASP A 45 12.91 -8.18 0.20
N GLU A 46 12.17 -8.71 -0.78
CA GLU A 46 11.05 -8.00 -1.42
C GLU A 46 9.89 -7.73 -0.45
N GLY A 47 9.55 -8.70 0.40
CA GLY A 47 8.51 -8.52 1.42
C GLY A 47 8.87 -7.45 2.45
N VAL A 48 10.15 -7.35 2.82
CA VAL A 48 10.63 -6.31 3.74
C VAL A 48 10.49 -4.91 3.14
N ALA A 49 10.71 -4.74 1.83
CA ALA A 49 10.56 -3.45 1.16
C ALA A 49 9.08 -2.98 1.16
N ALA A 50 8.16 -3.87 0.74
CA ALA A 50 6.74 -3.57 0.72
C ALA A 50 6.16 -3.34 2.13
N GLU A 51 6.62 -4.09 3.14
CA GLU A 51 6.24 -3.85 4.53
C GLU A 51 6.72 -2.49 5.05
N ARG A 52 7.96 -2.10 4.72
CA ARG A 52 8.50 -0.78 5.09
C ARG A 52 7.69 0.35 4.45
N GLU A 53 7.32 0.19 3.19
CA GLU A 53 6.51 1.16 2.46
C GLU A 53 5.10 1.27 3.04
N ALA A 54 4.41 0.14 3.27
CA ALA A 54 3.10 0.12 3.90
C ALA A 54 3.12 0.74 5.31
N ARG A 55 4.17 0.46 6.10
CA ARG A 55 4.35 1.08 7.41
C ARG A 55 4.53 2.59 7.30
N ALA A 56 5.35 3.07 6.36
CA ALA A 56 5.54 4.50 6.14
C ALA A 56 4.21 5.19 5.77
N VAL A 57 3.42 4.59 4.88
CA VAL A 57 2.07 5.07 4.51
C VAL A 57 1.15 5.14 5.71
N LEU A 58 1.05 4.05 6.49
CA LEU A 58 0.18 4.01 7.66
C LEU A 58 0.62 5.00 8.73
N THR A 59 1.92 5.20 8.93
CA THR A 59 2.45 6.22 9.85
C THR A 59 2.11 7.62 9.37
N GLN A 60 2.31 7.93 8.07
CA GLN A 60 1.97 9.22 7.50
C GLN A 60 0.48 9.53 7.62
N LEU A 61 -0.37 8.58 7.20
CA LEU A 61 -1.82 8.71 7.29
C LEU A 61 -2.30 8.81 8.73
N THR A 62 -1.65 8.09 9.66
CA THR A 62 -1.91 8.23 11.10
C THR A 62 -1.59 9.63 11.60
N ALA A 63 -0.45 10.20 11.22
CA ALA A 63 -0.08 11.56 11.62
C ALA A 63 -1.06 12.61 11.08
N ASP A 64 -1.45 12.48 9.80
CA ASP A 64 -2.42 13.38 9.17
C ASP A 64 -3.83 13.24 9.79
N LEU A 65 -4.28 12.02 10.12
CA LEU A 65 -5.56 11.80 10.79
C LEU A 65 -5.58 12.23 12.26
N GLN A 66 -4.47 12.06 12.99
CA GLN A 66 -4.37 12.47 14.40
C GLN A 66 -4.38 13.99 14.56
N SER A 67 -3.89 14.72 13.55
CA SER A 67 -3.96 16.18 13.49
C SER A 67 -5.19 16.69 12.74
N ALA A 68 -6.07 15.79 12.30
CA ALA A 68 -7.23 16.15 11.50
C ALA A 68 -8.23 16.99 12.31
N SER A 69 -8.75 18.03 11.67
CA SER A 69 -9.86 18.85 12.14
C SER A 69 -11.07 18.54 11.28
N PHE A 70 -12.15 18.05 11.91
CA PHE A 70 -13.34 17.71 11.15
C PHE A 70 -14.03 18.96 10.63
N ARG A 71 -14.35 18.91 9.34
CA ARG A 71 -15.25 19.85 8.70
C ARG A 71 -16.21 19.11 7.76
N PRO A 72 -17.48 19.56 7.63
CA PRO A 72 -18.47 18.91 6.75
C PRO A 72 -18.07 18.87 5.27
N ASP A 73 -17.15 19.73 4.87
CA ASP A 73 -16.60 19.85 3.51
C ASP A 73 -15.40 18.91 3.26
N SER A 74 -15.06 18.02 4.21
CA SER A 74 -14.09 16.94 4.02
C SER A 74 -14.58 15.91 3.00
N LEU A 75 -13.67 15.26 2.26
CA LEU A 75 -13.99 14.28 1.23
C LEU A 75 -13.86 12.85 1.76
N PHE A 76 -14.95 12.09 1.74
CA PHE A 76 -14.97 10.65 1.99
C PHE A 76 -15.68 9.95 0.83
N GLU A 77 -14.97 9.70 -0.26
CA GLU A 77 -15.54 9.12 -1.48
C GLU A 77 -15.22 7.63 -1.55
N GLN A 78 -16.26 6.80 -1.59
CA GLN A 78 -16.14 5.36 -1.67
C GLN A 78 -16.18 4.90 -3.12
N SER A 79 -15.19 4.09 -3.51
CA SER A 79 -15.19 3.44 -4.82
C SER A 79 -16.00 2.14 -4.79
N HIS A 80 -16.76 1.91 -5.85
CA HIS A 80 -17.51 0.68 -6.09
C HIS A 80 -16.83 -0.23 -7.13
N ALA A 81 -15.56 0.05 -7.47
CA ALA A 81 -14.78 -0.80 -8.36
C ALA A 81 -14.48 -2.18 -7.71
N SER A 82 -14.15 -3.16 -8.55
CA SER A 82 -13.70 -4.50 -8.13
C SER A 82 -12.51 -4.42 -7.16
N TRP A 83 -11.59 -3.49 -7.43
CA TRP A 83 -10.51 -3.09 -6.55
C TRP A 83 -10.77 -1.65 -6.09
N PRO A 84 -11.22 -1.44 -4.83
CA PRO A 84 -11.61 -0.11 -4.38
C PRO A 84 -10.46 0.89 -4.39
N GLY A 85 -10.66 2.04 -5.05
CA GLY A 85 -9.78 3.20 -4.98
C GLY A 85 -10.50 4.39 -4.34
N ASP A 86 -10.74 4.32 -3.03
CA ASP A 86 -11.39 5.40 -2.29
C ASP A 86 -10.58 6.70 -2.39
N ARG A 87 -11.25 7.85 -2.16
CA ARG A 87 -10.58 9.14 -2.02
C ARG A 87 -10.87 9.70 -0.63
N LEU A 88 -9.80 10.11 0.04
CA LEU A 88 -9.86 10.69 1.39
C LEU A 88 -9.27 12.09 1.36
N GLY A 89 -10.10 13.09 1.62
CA GLY A 89 -9.69 14.48 1.76
C GLY A 89 -10.02 14.98 3.16
N ILE A 90 -9.00 15.42 3.90
CA ILE A 90 -9.14 15.88 5.28
C ILE A 90 -8.44 17.22 5.46
N PHE A 91 -8.89 17.98 6.45
CA PHE A 91 -8.14 19.13 6.94
C PHE A 91 -7.30 18.69 8.13
N CYS A 92 -6.04 19.10 8.17
CA CYS A 92 -5.14 18.80 9.27
C CYS A 92 -4.34 20.02 9.71
N LEU A 93 -3.97 20.04 10.99
CA LEU A 93 -3.12 21.08 11.55
C LEU A 93 -1.65 20.70 11.35
N GLN A 94 -0.94 21.44 10.50
CA GLN A 94 0.46 21.20 10.21
C GLN A 94 1.35 22.27 10.85
N PRO A 95 2.44 21.86 11.53
CA PRO A 95 3.35 22.79 12.16
C PRO A 95 4.09 23.65 11.11
N PRO A 96 4.67 24.79 11.52
CA PRO A 96 5.23 25.76 10.60
C PRO A 96 6.39 25.25 9.72
N ASP A 97 7.12 24.24 10.19
CA ASP A 97 8.23 23.54 9.52
C ASP A 97 7.78 22.52 8.45
N ALA A 98 6.53 22.04 8.53
CA ALA A 98 5.92 21.18 7.52
C ALA A 98 5.33 21.96 6.33
N GLN A 99 5.40 23.30 6.35
CA GLN A 99 4.83 24.18 5.33
C GLN A 99 5.90 25.04 4.66
N ALA A 100 5.74 25.29 3.36
CA ALA A 100 6.57 26.25 2.66
C ALA A 100 6.34 27.66 3.25
N ALA A 101 7.43 28.34 3.65
CA ALA A 101 7.36 29.66 4.29
C ALA A 101 6.55 30.68 3.48
N ALA A 102 6.68 30.64 2.15
CA ALA A 102 5.97 31.53 1.25
C ALA A 102 4.46 31.25 1.14
N ALA A 103 3.98 30.06 1.52
CA ALA A 103 2.59 29.63 1.44
C ALA A 103 1.90 29.51 2.82
N ARG A 104 2.62 29.82 3.90
CA ARG A 104 2.13 29.70 5.27
C ARG A 104 1.45 30.99 5.73
N ILE A 105 0.15 30.91 6.03
CA ILE A 105 -0.59 31.98 6.72
C ILE A 105 -1.28 31.49 8.00
N GLY A 106 -1.22 30.19 8.29
CA GLY A 106 -1.70 29.53 9.49
C GLY A 106 -1.22 28.08 9.54
N ASP A 107 -1.90 27.26 10.32
CA ASP A 107 -1.62 25.83 10.53
C ASP A 107 -2.57 24.89 9.78
N LEU A 108 -3.81 25.33 9.52
CA LEU A 108 -4.80 24.54 8.80
C LEU A 108 -4.41 24.29 7.35
N CYS A 109 -4.12 23.04 7.00
CA CYS A 109 -3.82 22.56 5.65
C CYS A 109 -4.87 21.54 5.20
N ALA A 110 -4.92 21.26 3.90
CA ALA A 110 -5.73 20.18 3.35
C ALA A 110 -4.83 19.07 2.81
N VAL A 111 -5.19 17.82 3.11
CA VAL A 111 -4.48 16.62 2.64
C VAL A 111 -5.45 15.75 1.85
N HIS A 112 -4.99 15.24 0.72
CA HIS A 112 -5.79 14.43 -0.20
C HIS A 112 -5.08 13.12 -0.54
N TYR A 113 -5.72 11.99 -0.29
CA TYR A 113 -5.27 10.66 -0.70
C TYR A 113 -6.15 10.10 -1.81
N TYR A 114 -5.51 9.53 -2.83
CA TYR A 114 -6.19 8.92 -3.97
C TYR A 114 -5.24 7.98 -4.73
N LEU A 115 -5.79 7.03 -5.48
CA LEU A 115 -5.00 6.21 -6.40
C LEU A 115 -4.81 6.92 -7.74
N LYS A 116 -3.60 6.81 -8.30
CA LYS A 116 -3.27 7.34 -9.63
C LYS A 116 -2.34 6.38 -10.37
N ASP A 117 -2.63 6.18 -11.65
CA ASP A 117 -1.74 5.47 -12.55
C ASP A 117 -0.66 6.42 -13.08
N VAL A 118 0.60 6.06 -12.84
CA VAL A 118 1.78 6.83 -13.24
C VAL A 118 2.58 6.03 -14.26
N GLN A 119 3.06 6.70 -15.30
CA GLN A 119 3.93 6.08 -16.30
C GLN A 119 5.39 6.16 -15.85
N ILE A 120 6.02 5.01 -15.64
CA ILE A 120 7.44 4.89 -15.28
C ILE A 120 8.11 3.94 -16.26
N SER A 121 9.10 4.45 -17.01
CA SER A 121 9.88 3.63 -17.96
C SER A 121 9.02 2.85 -18.95
N GLY A 122 7.93 3.46 -19.44
CA GLY A 122 6.99 2.83 -20.39
C GLY A 122 6.05 1.79 -19.81
N LYS A 123 5.98 1.68 -18.47
CA LYS A 123 5.01 0.83 -17.76
C LYS A 123 4.07 1.67 -16.91
N THR A 124 2.83 1.21 -16.81
CA THR A 124 1.85 1.78 -15.90
C THR A 124 2.05 1.22 -14.50
N LEU A 125 2.20 2.10 -13.51
CA LEU A 125 2.28 1.74 -12.10
C LEU A 125 1.21 2.49 -11.32
N ARG A 126 0.34 1.77 -10.62
CA ARG A 126 -0.66 2.37 -9.74
C ARG A 126 -0.04 2.77 -8.41
N CYS A 127 -0.20 4.03 -8.05
CA CYS A 127 0.41 4.62 -6.86
C CYS A 127 -0.69 5.18 -5.94
N LEU A 128 -0.48 5.07 -4.62
CA LEU A 128 -1.21 5.90 -3.67
C LEU A 128 -0.53 7.25 -3.62
N MET A 129 -1.28 8.29 -3.96
CA MET A 129 -0.83 9.67 -3.97
C MET A 129 -1.24 10.36 -2.67
N ARG A 130 -0.40 11.30 -2.23
CA ARG A 130 -0.72 12.26 -1.18
C ARG A 130 -0.54 13.66 -1.73
N GLY A 131 -1.62 14.42 -1.80
CA GLY A 131 -1.59 15.85 -2.09
C GLY A 131 -1.65 16.66 -0.81
N VAL A 132 -0.85 17.72 -0.72
CA VAL A 132 -0.93 18.70 0.35
C VAL A 132 -1.26 20.06 -0.26
N ARG A 133 -2.20 20.78 0.36
CA ARG A 133 -2.47 22.18 0.09
C ARG A 133 -2.11 22.95 1.36
N HIS A 134 -1.17 23.87 1.24
CA HIS A 134 -0.72 24.67 2.38
C HIS A 134 -1.82 25.59 2.90
N SER A 135 -1.56 26.19 4.05
CA SER A 135 -2.58 27.00 4.72
C SER A 135 -3.13 28.13 3.86
N ARG A 136 -2.31 28.84 3.08
CA ARG A 136 -2.82 29.89 2.19
C ARG A 136 -3.91 29.40 1.24
N ASP A 137 -3.64 28.32 0.51
CA ASP A 137 -4.58 27.80 -0.49
C ASP A 137 -5.83 27.24 0.19
N THR A 138 -5.64 26.58 1.33
CA THR A 138 -6.72 26.05 2.17
C THR A 138 -7.66 27.17 2.64
N PHE A 139 -7.13 28.24 3.21
CA PHE A 139 -7.93 29.38 3.67
C PHE A 139 -8.61 30.14 2.53
N LEU A 140 -7.93 30.31 1.38
CA LEU A 140 -8.53 30.93 0.20
C LEU A 140 -9.71 30.11 -0.31
N ALA A 141 -9.54 28.79 -0.42
CA ALA A 141 -10.61 27.89 -0.85
C ALA A 141 -11.79 27.89 0.13
N ILE A 142 -11.55 27.89 1.44
CA ILE A 142 -12.63 28.00 2.45
C ILE A 142 -13.36 29.34 2.30
N ARG A 143 -12.62 30.46 2.21
CA ARG A 143 -13.20 31.81 2.10
C ARG A 143 -14.06 31.98 0.85
N HIS A 144 -13.65 31.36 -0.26
CA HIS A 144 -14.33 31.47 -1.55
C HIS A 144 -15.29 30.31 -1.84
N ASN A 145 -15.53 29.41 -0.88
CA ASN A 145 -16.37 28.21 -1.04
C ASN A 145 -15.93 27.31 -2.21
N GLN A 146 -14.62 27.13 -2.37
CA GLN A 146 -13.95 26.33 -3.41
C GLN A 146 -13.26 25.09 -2.82
N VAL A 147 -13.69 24.63 -1.66
CA VAL A 147 -13.10 23.47 -0.96
C VAL A 147 -12.96 22.22 -1.83
N PRO A 148 -13.92 21.84 -2.70
CA PRO A 148 -13.74 20.67 -3.56
C PRO A 148 -12.47 20.72 -4.45
N ALA A 149 -12.00 21.91 -4.81
CA ALA A 149 -10.77 22.06 -5.59
C ALA A 149 -9.49 21.72 -4.80
N LEU A 150 -9.54 21.72 -3.46
CA LEU A 150 -8.42 21.27 -2.63
C LEU A 150 -8.17 19.76 -2.78
N PHE A 151 -9.22 19.00 -3.06
CA PHE A 151 -9.20 17.54 -3.15
C PHE A 151 -9.19 17.02 -4.59
N THR A 152 -8.69 17.81 -5.54
CA THR A 152 -8.41 17.36 -6.90
C THR A 152 -6.93 17.05 -7.07
N SER A 153 -6.64 16.05 -7.91
CA SER A 153 -5.26 15.66 -8.21
C SER A 153 -4.47 16.81 -8.82
N SER A 154 -3.22 16.95 -8.38
CA SER A 154 -2.27 17.95 -8.85
C SER A 154 -1.00 17.27 -9.35
N GLN A 155 -0.19 18.03 -10.09
CA GLN A 155 1.13 17.59 -10.52
C GLN A 155 2.16 17.63 -9.38
N CYS A 156 1.90 18.41 -8.33
CA CYS A 156 2.77 18.52 -7.16
C CYS A 156 2.48 17.45 -6.10
N ASP A 157 1.49 16.59 -6.31
CA ASP A 157 1.14 15.55 -5.35
C ASP A 157 2.19 14.42 -5.43
N GLU A 158 2.57 13.89 -4.26
CA GLU A 158 3.67 12.94 -4.12
C GLU A 158 3.15 11.48 -4.09
N PRO A 159 3.81 10.54 -4.78
CA PRO A 159 3.54 9.12 -4.58
C PRO A 159 4.09 8.70 -3.21
N ILE A 160 3.24 8.16 -2.35
CA ILE A 160 3.64 7.67 -1.02
C ILE A 160 3.68 6.14 -0.94
N ALA A 161 3.09 5.47 -1.93
CA ALA A 161 3.16 4.02 -2.07
C ALA A 161 3.04 3.61 -3.54
N PHE A 162 3.77 2.58 -3.94
CA PHE A 162 3.78 2.01 -5.28
C PHE A 162 3.08 0.64 -5.32
N GLY A 163 2.54 0.29 -6.49
CA GLY A 163 1.91 -1.00 -6.70
C GLY A 163 0.62 -1.20 -5.89
N VAL A 164 -0.08 -0.13 -5.55
CA VAL A 164 -1.31 -0.20 -4.75
C VAL A 164 -2.47 -0.60 -5.64
N LEU A 165 -3.07 -1.76 -5.37
CA LEU A 165 -4.27 -2.23 -6.07
C LEU A 165 -5.54 -1.64 -5.49
N ALA A 166 -5.63 -1.59 -4.16
CA ALA A 166 -6.78 -1.02 -3.48
C ALA A 166 -6.37 -0.17 -2.29
N PHE A 167 -7.12 0.92 -2.11
CA PHE A 167 -7.08 1.79 -0.97
C PHE A 167 -8.52 2.03 -0.53
N GLU A 168 -8.82 1.63 0.70
CA GLU A 168 -10.11 1.86 1.33
C GLU A 168 -9.93 2.73 2.56
N ALA A 169 -10.79 3.72 2.71
CA ALA A 169 -10.83 4.63 3.83
C ALA A 169 -12.28 4.78 4.30
N ARG A 170 -12.70 3.89 5.20
CA ARG A 170 -14.09 3.81 5.67
C ARG A 170 -14.23 4.59 6.98
N PRO A 171 -14.93 5.74 6.99
CA PRO A 171 -15.19 6.47 8.23
C PRO A 171 -16.13 5.66 9.12
N GLN A 172 -15.80 5.59 10.41
CA GLN A 172 -16.54 4.82 11.41
C GLN A 172 -16.83 5.67 12.65
N SER A 173 -17.96 5.39 13.27
CA SER A 173 -18.35 5.96 14.57
C SER A 173 -18.77 4.85 15.53
N ARG A 174 -18.79 5.17 16.83
CA ARG A 174 -19.39 4.28 17.81
C ARG A 174 -20.88 4.56 17.94
N ASN A 175 -21.68 3.50 17.93
CA ASN A 175 -23.10 3.59 18.27
C ASN A 175 -23.27 3.80 19.79
N PRO A 176 -24.50 4.07 20.29
CA PRO A 176 -24.74 4.27 21.72
C PRO A 176 -24.35 3.07 22.62
N VAL A 177 -24.24 1.87 22.05
CA VAL A 177 -23.81 0.63 22.73
C VAL A 177 -22.28 0.45 22.65
N GLY A 178 -21.57 1.39 22.04
CA GLY A 178 -20.12 1.37 21.90
C GLY A 178 -19.58 0.49 20.76
N GLN A 179 -20.42 -0.07 19.88
CA GLN A 179 -19.97 -0.86 18.73
C GLN A 179 -19.61 0.04 17.54
N TRP A 180 -18.64 -0.41 16.73
CA TRP A 180 -18.29 0.28 15.49
C TRP A 180 -19.39 0.12 14.44
N GLN A 181 -19.77 1.24 13.83
CA GLN A 181 -20.67 1.30 12.69
C GLN A 181 -20.12 2.26 11.63
N THR A 182 -20.60 2.12 10.39
CA THR A 182 -20.31 3.10 9.34
C THR A 182 -20.77 4.47 9.78
N TRP A 183 -19.91 5.47 9.61
CA TRP A 183 -20.27 6.86 9.88
C TRP A 183 -21.25 7.36 8.81
N ASP A 184 -22.25 8.11 9.25
CA ASP A 184 -23.26 8.72 8.38
C ASP A 184 -22.87 10.19 8.16
N PRO A 185 -22.62 10.61 6.90
CA PRO A 185 -22.30 11.99 6.57
C PRO A 185 -23.37 13.02 6.98
N ALA A 186 -24.61 12.59 7.20
CA ALA A 186 -25.67 13.47 7.71
C ALA A 186 -25.48 13.84 9.20
N MET A 187 -24.61 13.14 9.92
CA MET A 187 -24.30 13.49 11.30
C MET A 187 -23.42 14.75 11.36
N ALA A 188 -23.79 15.70 12.23
CA ALA A 188 -22.96 16.88 12.50
C ALA A 188 -21.61 16.53 13.20
N GLN A 189 -21.49 15.31 13.73
CA GLN A 189 -20.31 14.86 14.45
C GLN A 189 -19.30 14.21 13.49
N ALA A 190 -18.03 14.47 13.78
CA ALA A 190 -16.91 13.82 13.10
C ALA A 190 -16.98 12.28 13.21
N PRO A 191 -16.43 11.53 12.24
CA PRO A 191 -16.14 10.12 12.46
C PRO A 191 -15.19 9.96 13.65
N SER A 192 -15.37 8.90 14.43
CA SER A 192 -14.47 8.59 15.54
C SER A 192 -13.15 8.00 15.07
N SER A 193 -13.17 7.29 13.94
CA SER A 193 -12.01 6.65 13.33
C SER A 193 -12.20 6.46 11.83
N ILE A 194 -11.11 6.20 11.13
CA ILE A 194 -11.09 5.74 9.74
C ILE A 194 -10.53 4.33 9.73
N ALA A 195 -11.30 3.36 9.26
CA ALA A 195 -10.81 2.02 8.96
C ALA A 195 -10.13 2.06 7.59
N VAL A 196 -8.81 1.91 7.59
CA VAL A 196 -7.98 1.92 6.39
C VAL A 196 -7.61 0.50 6.01
N ARG A 197 -7.76 0.17 4.72
CA ARG A 197 -7.24 -1.06 4.14
C ARG A 197 -6.43 -0.71 2.89
N LEU A 198 -5.20 -1.21 2.84
CA LEU A 198 -4.29 -1.07 1.73
C LEU A 198 -3.99 -2.47 1.17
N VAL A 199 -4.14 -2.65 -0.14
CA VAL A 199 -3.75 -3.87 -0.83
C VAL A 199 -2.66 -3.53 -1.83
N ILE A 200 -1.49 -4.13 -1.66
CA ILE A 200 -0.30 -3.90 -2.48
C ILE A 200 -0.02 -5.16 -3.31
N ALA A 201 0.21 -4.96 -4.60
CA ALA A 201 0.73 -5.99 -5.49
C ALA A 201 2.21 -6.21 -5.20
N ARG A 202 2.62 -7.45 -4.93
CA ARG A 202 4.04 -7.79 -4.82
C ARG A 202 4.76 -7.51 -6.15
N HIS A 203 6.06 -7.27 -6.10
CA HIS A 203 6.87 -6.88 -7.25
C HIS A 203 6.66 -7.80 -8.48
N GLN A 204 6.66 -9.12 -8.27
CA GLN A 204 6.44 -10.11 -9.33
C GLN A 204 5.08 -9.99 -10.03
N LEU A 205 4.04 -9.57 -9.32
CA LEU A 205 2.72 -9.33 -9.89
C LEU A 205 2.66 -7.96 -10.54
N ALA A 206 3.14 -6.91 -9.86
CA ALA A 206 3.20 -5.55 -10.42
C ALA A 206 3.92 -5.53 -11.79
N ALA A 207 5.00 -6.30 -11.95
CA ALA A 207 5.73 -6.42 -13.20
C ALA A 207 4.91 -7.02 -14.37
N LYS A 208 3.82 -7.73 -14.07
CA LYS A 208 2.91 -8.38 -15.01
C LYS A 208 1.64 -7.57 -15.30
N LEU A 209 1.48 -6.39 -14.70
CA LEU A 209 0.34 -5.50 -14.90
C LEU A 209 0.78 -4.35 -15.84
N PRO A 210 0.61 -4.49 -17.18
CA PRO A 210 1.20 -3.56 -18.14
C PRO A 210 0.48 -2.20 -18.20
N ASP A 211 -0.83 -2.20 -18.00
CA ASP A 211 -1.73 -1.07 -18.23
C ASP A 211 -2.78 -0.92 -17.12
N ALA A 212 -3.51 0.19 -17.14
CA ALA A 212 -4.54 0.51 -16.15
C ALA A 212 -5.61 -0.59 -16.03
N ALA A 213 -6.03 -1.18 -17.17
CA ALA A 213 -7.03 -2.24 -17.18
C ALA A 213 -6.55 -3.50 -16.43
N ALA A 214 -5.27 -3.85 -16.56
CA ALA A 214 -4.67 -4.93 -15.80
C ALA A 214 -4.70 -4.65 -14.29
N TRP A 215 -4.42 -3.40 -13.87
CA TRP A 215 -4.52 -2.97 -12.46
C TRP A 215 -5.97 -2.98 -11.93
N ASP A 216 -6.96 -2.77 -12.80
CA ASP A 216 -8.39 -2.89 -12.45
C ASP A 216 -8.87 -4.34 -12.36
N GLY A 217 -7.99 -5.31 -12.61
CA GLY A 217 -8.34 -6.72 -12.62
C GLY A 217 -9.11 -7.13 -13.86
N CYS A 218 -8.91 -6.46 -15.00
CA CYS A 218 -9.47 -6.85 -16.29
C CYS A 218 -8.47 -7.67 -17.12
N GLY A 219 -9.00 -8.56 -17.97
CA GLY A 219 -8.20 -9.30 -18.96
C GLY A 219 -7.51 -10.56 -18.41
N ALA A 220 -6.36 -10.92 -18.98
CA ALA A 220 -5.66 -12.16 -18.64
C ALA A 220 -5.04 -12.14 -17.22
N THR A 221 -4.91 -10.98 -16.59
CA THR A 221 -4.35 -10.82 -15.24
C THR A 221 -5.39 -10.92 -14.14
N THR A 222 -6.69 -10.99 -14.49
CA THR A 222 -7.79 -11.15 -13.52
C THR A 222 -7.60 -12.38 -12.63
N GLU A 223 -7.15 -13.50 -13.20
CA GLU A 223 -6.90 -14.73 -12.43
C GLU A 223 -5.77 -14.57 -11.41
N LEU A 224 -4.77 -13.73 -11.70
CA LEU A 224 -3.65 -13.49 -10.80
C LEU A 224 -4.04 -12.59 -9.62
N LEU A 225 -4.95 -11.64 -9.86
CA LEU A 225 -5.43 -10.70 -8.84
C LEU A 225 -6.52 -11.32 -7.97
N GLY A 226 -7.42 -12.10 -8.56
CA GLY A 226 -8.58 -12.65 -7.87
C GLY A 226 -9.57 -11.56 -7.47
N LYS A 227 -10.26 -11.76 -6.34
CA LYS A 227 -11.26 -10.83 -5.81
C LYS A 227 -10.71 -10.05 -4.61
N ALA A 228 -11.15 -8.81 -4.45
CA ALA A 228 -10.67 -7.93 -3.38
C ALA A 228 -10.97 -8.45 -1.96
N GLU A 229 -12.06 -9.20 -1.77
CA GLU A 229 -12.43 -9.81 -0.48
C GLU A 229 -11.52 -10.99 -0.12
N LEU A 230 -10.91 -11.63 -1.13
CA LEU A 230 -10.01 -12.76 -0.95
C LEU A 230 -8.53 -12.35 -1.00
N ALA A 231 -8.22 -11.05 -1.01
CA ALA A 231 -6.87 -10.54 -1.16
C ALA A 231 -5.89 -11.08 -0.10
N THR A 232 -6.36 -11.32 1.14
CA THR A 232 -5.55 -11.89 2.23
C THR A 232 -5.08 -13.32 1.96
N HIS A 233 -5.78 -14.06 1.10
CA HIS A 233 -5.43 -15.42 0.71
C HIS A 233 -4.61 -15.47 -0.59
N ASN A 234 -4.44 -14.33 -1.27
CA ASN A 234 -3.69 -14.26 -2.50
C ASN A 234 -2.19 -14.12 -2.22
N ARG A 235 -1.40 -15.13 -2.58
CA ARG A 235 0.07 -15.15 -2.40
C ARG A 235 0.82 -14.04 -3.13
N HIS A 236 0.18 -13.38 -4.09
CA HIS A 236 0.76 -12.30 -4.89
C HIS A 236 0.46 -10.91 -4.32
N LEU A 237 -0.33 -10.84 -3.25
CA LEU A 237 -0.77 -9.60 -2.62
C LEU A 237 -0.24 -9.50 -1.19
N GLU A 238 -0.21 -8.27 -0.70
CA GLU A 238 0.01 -7.94 0.70
C GLU A 238 -1.11 -7.01 1.15
N VAL A 239 -1.69 -7.32 2.30
CA VAL A 239 -2.85 -6.59 2.84
C VAL A 239 -2.47 -6.00 4.18
N TYR A 240 -2.62 -4.70 4.29
CA TYR A 240 -2.40 -3.95 5.52
C TYR A 240 -3.69 -3.25 5.92
N SER A 241 -4.07 -3.41 7.18
CA SER A 241 -5.29 -2.81 7.71
C SER A 241 -4.99 -2.13 9.03
N ALA A 242 -5.59 -0.95 9.24
CA ALA A 242 -5.48 -0.20 10.47
C ALA A 242 -6.79 0.51 10.79
N LEU A 243 -7.12 0.62 12.07
CA LEU A 243 -8.19 1.49 12.54
C LEU A 243 -7.54 2.71 13.17
N ILE A 244 -7.64 3.85 12.50
CA ILE A 244 -6.91 5.06 12.90
C ILE A 244 -7.90 6.05 13.49
N ARG A 245 -7.59 6.55 14.69
CA ARG A 245 -8.42 7.55 15.37
C ARG A 245 -8.43 8.86 14.59
N PHE A 246 -9.61 9.45 14.42
CA PHE A 246 -9.75 10.80 13.89
C PHE A 246 -9.46 11.79 15.02
N GLY A 247 -8.54 12.72 14.77
CA GLY A 247 -7.88 13.55 15.79
C GLY A 247 -8.83 14.39 16.63
N HIS A 248 -9.22 15.54 16.09
CA HIS A 248 -9.99 16.53 16.82
C HIS A 248 -11.47 16.45 16.44
N PRO A 249 -12.38 16.33 17.43
CA PRO A 249 -13.80 16.57 17.19
C PRO A 249 -13.97 18.00 16.67
N ALA A 250 -15.01 18.22 15.87
CA ALA A 250 -15.31 19.51 15.24
C ALA A 250 -14.98 20.67 16.18
N LEU A 251 -14.25 21.67 15.69
CA LEU A 251 -14.20 22.97 16.36
C LEU A 251 -15.64 23.48 16.33
N THR A 252 -16.41 23.21 17.39
CA THR A 252 -17.66 23.91 17.61
C THR A 252 -17.27 25.38 17.59
N GLU A 253 -17.79 26.13 16.63
CA GLU A 253 -17.71 27.57 16.63
C GLU A 253 -18.26 28.03 17.98
N SER A 254 -17.36 28.30 18.93
CA SER A 254 -17.63 29.15 20.05
C SER A 254 -17.86 30.52 19.41
N GLY A 255 -19.10 30.78 19.00
CA GLY A 255 -19.52 32.12 18.66
C GLY A 255 -19.27 33.05 19.85
N PRO A 256 -18.96 34.33 19.60
CA PRO A 256 -18.81 35.33 20.64
C PRO A 256 -20.06 35.48 21.51
#